data_AF-A0A397ILP9-F1
#
_entry.id   AF-A0A397ILP9-F1
#
_cell.length_a   1.000
_cell.length_b   1.000
_cell.length_c   1.000
_cell.angle_alpha   90.00
_cell.angle_beta   90.00
_cell.angle_gamma   90.00
#
_symmetry.space_group_name_H-M   'P 1'
#
loop_
_entity.id
_entity.type
_entity.pdbx_description
1 polymer ?
#
loop_
_entity_poly.entity_id
_entity_poly.type
_entity_poly.pdbx_seq_one_letter_code
_entity_poly.pdbx_strand_id
1 'polypeptide(L)'
;MTKKELRLRDDFYSFPTCLKCHKLYNKQEVEDYKENDINSVMKCRHVEFSNLATRRNRQCQTILSEQVLTIDRFKLKFKLVYPFAGIRQQLMAFYNRLNFKNFLRHWLNRTNSDEILSDIYDGQI
;
A
#
# COMPACT_ATOMS: atom_id res chain seq x y z
N MET A 1 -22.90 2.99 -11.56
CA MET A 1 -24.07 3.68 -10.98
C MET A 1 -24.45 3.12 -9.60
N THR A 2 -24.20 1.85 -9.31
CA THR A 2 -24.52 1.14 -8.04
C THR A 2 -23.82 1.62 -6.75
N LYS A 3 -22.56 2.10 -6.78
CA LYS A 3 -21.83 2.51 -5.56
C LYS A 3 -22.47 3.72 -4.83
N LYS A 4 -23.04 4.65 -5.59
CA LYS A 4 -23.66 5.90 -5.07
C LYS A 4 -24.99 5.63 -4.38
N GLU A 5 -25.79 4.71 -4.92
CA GLU A 5 -27.09 4.30 -4.34
C GLU A 5 -26.93 3.54 -3.03
N LEU A 6 -25.87 2.72 -2.91
CA LEU A 6 -25.60 1.92 -1.70
C LEU A 6 -24.96 2.71 -0.55
N ARG A 7 -24.71 4.02 -0.72
CA ARG A 7 -23.99 4.88 0.26
C ARG A 7 -22.67 4.28 0.76
N LEU A 8 -22.03 3.41 -0.03
CA LEU A 8 -20.74 2.84 0.28
C LEU A 8 -19.70 3.96 0.14
N ARG A 9 -19.36 4.60 1.26
CA ARG A 9 -18.25 5.57 1.30
C ARG A 9 -16.94 4.81 1.09
N ASP A 10 -16.18 5.22 0.08
CA ASP A 10 -14.79 4.81 -0.10
C ASP A 10 -13.93 5.64 0.86
N ASP A 11 -13.92 5.24 2.14
CA ASP A 11 -13.11 5.93 3.15
C ASP A 11 -11.65 5.40 3.18
N PHE A 12 -11.22 4.72 2.12
CA PHE A 12 -9.88 4.16 1.98
C PHE A 12 -8.93 5.18 1.36
N TYR A 13 -7.71 5.25 1.89
CA TYR A 13 -6.60 5.89 1.20
C TYR A 13 -6.20 5.02 0.01
N SER A 14 -6.05 5.63 -1.16
CA SER A 14 -5.67 4.93 -2.39
C SER A 14 -4.24 5.27 -2.76
N PHE A 15 -3.36 4.27 -2.78
CA PHE A 15 -1.95 4.43 -3.13
C PHE A 15 -1.66 3.82 -4.49
N PRO A 16 -1.22 4.60 -5.49
CA PRO A 16 -0.62 4.04 -6.70
C PRO A 16 0.53 3.10 -6.34
N THR A 17 0.53 1.91 -6.92
CA THR A 17 1.46 0.86 -6.55
C THR A 17 2.23 0.37 -7.77
N CYS A 18 3.53 0.18 -7.62
CA CYS A 18 4.33 -0.44 -8.66
C CYS A 18 3.97 -1.93 -8.80
N LEU A 19 3.57 -2.36 -10.00
CA LEU A 19 3.24 -3.76 -10.29
C LEU A 19 4.42 -4.73 -10.11
N LYS A 20 5.67 -4.24 -10.17
CA LYS A 20 6.87 -5.09 -10.11
C LYS A 20 7.44 -5.22 -8.70
N CYS A 21 7.59 -4.11 -7.97
CA CYS A 21 8.22 -4.10 -6.64
C CYS A 21 7.25 -3.73 -5.50
N HIS A 22 5.97 -3.53 -5.80
CA HIS A 22 4.92 -3.20 -4.81
C HIS A 22 5.17 -1.92 -4.00
N LYS A 23 6.11 -1.07 -4.42
CA LYS A 23 6.30 0.24 -3.80
C LYS A 23 5.04 1.08 -3.95
N LEU A 24 4.54 1.56 -2.80
CA LEU A 24 3.44 2.52 -2.71
C LEU A 24 3.96 3.95 -2.93
N TYR A 25 3.18 4.73 -3.67
CA TYR A 25 3.43 6.15 -3.95
C TYR A 25 2.28 7.01 -3.45
N ASN A 26 2.54 8.28 -3.18
CA ASN A 26 1.46 9.24 -2.95
C ASN A 26 0.76 9.54 -4.29
N LYS A 27 -0.56 9.66 -4.28
CA LYS A 27 -1.34 9.93 -5.50
C LYS A 27 -0.92 11.23 -6.20
N GLN A 28 -0.78 12.32 -5.44
CA GLN A 28 -0.36 13.62 -5.99
C GLN A 28 1.04 13.58 -6.59
N GLU A 29 1.98 12.88 -5.95
CA GLU A 29 3.35 12.72 -6.47
C GLU A 29 3.37 12.11 -7.88
N VAL A 30 2.48 11.15 -8.15
CA VAL A 30 2.38 10.51 -9.46
C VAL A 30 1.59 11.36 -10.46
N GLU A 31 0.55 12.08 -10.01
CA GLU A 31 -0.29 12.92 -10.88
C GLU A 31 0.41 14.20 -11.32
N ASP A 32 1.18 14.82 -10.42
CA ASP A 32 1.89 16.08 -10.66
C ASP A 32 3.29 15.86 -11.26
N TYR A 33 3.62 14.61 -11.60
CA TYR A 33 4.93 14.26 -12.13
C TYR A 33 5.24 14.95 -13.46
N LYS A 34 6.40 15.60 -13.51
CA LYS A 34 6.96 16.24 -14.70
C LYS A 34 8.38 15.78 -14.95
N GLU A 35 8.72 15.66 -16.22
CA GLU A 35 10.06 15.36 -16.70
C GLU A 35 10.49 16.51 -17.62
N ASN A 36 11.55 17.24 -17.23
CA ASN A 36 11.98 18.47 -17.90
C ASN A 36 10.83 19.49 -18.07
N ASP A 37 10.06 19.71 -17.00
CA ASP A 37 8.87 20.58 -16.94
C ASP A 37 7.70 20.19 -17.85
N ILE A 38 7.79 19.05 -18.54
CA ILE A 38 6.74 18.48 -19.37
C ILE A 38 5.99 17.39 -18.59
N ASN A 39 4.66 17.41 -18.65
CA ASN A 39 3.84 16.35 -18.06
C ASN A 39 4.21 15.00 -18.69
N SER A 40 4.71 14.08 -17.86
CA SER A 40 5.19 12.77 -18.29
C SER A 40 4.55 11.66 -17.45
N VAL A 41 4.62 10.42 -17.92
CA VAL A 41 4.15 9.28 -17.14
C VAL A 41 5.26 8.86 -16.18
N MET A 42 4.99 8.93 -14.88
CA MET A 42 5.95 8.54 -13.87
C MET A 42 6.32 7.06 -13.97
N LYS A 43 7.64 6.79 -13.96
CA LYS A 43 8.22 5.47 -13.79
C LYS A 43 8.60 5.25 -12.33
N CYS A 44 8.51 4.02 -11.87
CA CYS A 44 8.90 3.63 -10.52
C CYS A 44 10.40 3.89 -10.30
N ARG A 45 10.71 4.79 -9.37
CA ARG A 45 12.09 5.15 -8.99
C ARG A 45 12.62 4.36 -7.80
N HIS A 46 11.88 3.34 -7.34
CA HIS A 46 12.30 2.54 -6.19
C HIS A 46 13.60 1.79 -6.50
N VAL A 47 14.54 1.84 -5.56
CA VAL A 47 15.78 1.06 -5.55
C VAL A 47 15.69 0.08 -4.39
N GLU A 48 15.67 -1.20 -4.73
CA GLU A 48 15.67 -2.27 -3.74
C GLU A 48 17.08 -2.38 -3.12
N PHE A 49 17.15 -2.43 -1.79
CA PHE A 49 18.41 -2.47 -1.03
C PHE A 49 19.40 -1.35 -1.41
N SER A 50 18.95 -0.09 -1.29
CA SER A 50 19.78 1.10 -1.55
C SER A 50 21.11 1.12 -0.80
N ASN A 51 21.26 0.36 0.28
CA ASN A 51 22.49 0.31 1.04
C ASN A 51 23.58 -0.55 0.36
N LEU A 52 23.22 -1.47 -0.54
CA LEU A 52 24.15 -2.32 -1.27
C LEU A 52 24.73 -1.60 -2.50
N ALA A 53 26.06 -1.45 -2.54
CA ALA A 53 26.76 -0.72 -3.60
C ALA A 53 26.41 -1.21 -5.03
N THR A 54 26.24 -2.52 -5.22
CA THR A 54 25.91 -3.12 -6.52
C THR A 54 24.48 -2.88 -7.00
N ARG A 55 23.57 -2.49 -6.09
CA ARG A 55 22.14 -2.27 -6.37
C ARG A 55 21.71 -0.81 -6.29
N ARG A 56 22.53 0.08 -5.72
CA ARG A 56 22.25 1.53 -5.57
C ARG A 56 21.69 2.22 -6.81
N ASN A 57 22.16 1.83 -8.00
CA ASN A 57 21.76 2.47 -9.25
C ASN A 57 20.67 1.70 -10.02
N ARG A 58 20.16 0.59 -9.47
CA ARG A 58 19.15 -0.25 -10.15
C ARG A 58 17.74 0.17 -9.76
N GLN A 59 17.24 1.19 -10.43
CA GLN A 59 15.85 1.63 -10.30
C GLN A 59 14.89 0.65 -11.00
N CYS A 60 13.69 0.47 -10.43
CA CYS A 60 12.67 -0.43 -10.96
C CYS A 60 12.18 -0.07 -12.38
N GLN A 61 12.02 1.22 -12.67
CA GLN A 61 11.62 1.80 -13.97
C GLN A 61 10.25 1.37 -14.53
N THR A 62 9.46 0.61 -13.77
CA THR A 62 8.11 0.18 -14.17
C THR A 62 7.14 1.36 -14.23
N ILE A 63 6.39 1.48 -15.33
CA ILE A 63 5.39 2.53 -15.53
C ILE A 63 4.24 2.36 -14.51
N LEU A 64 3.85 3.45 -13.83
CA LEU A 64 2.83 3.41 -12.77
C LEU A 64 1.39 3.62 -13.26
N SER A 65 1.21 4.34 -14.38
CA SER A 65 -0.10 4.73 -14.88
C SER A 65 -0.15 4.74 -16.41
N GLU A 66 -1.36 4.73 -16.93
CA GLU A 66 -1.66 4.92 -18.35
C GLU A 66 -2.42 6.24 -18.50
N GLN A 67 -2.13 6.98 -19.57
CA GLN A 67 -2.92 8.15 -19.92
C GLN A 67 -4.16 7.70 -20.67
N VAL A 68 -5.33 8.10 -20.19
CA VAL A 68 -6.62 7.83 -20.83
C VAL A 68 -7.19 9.16 -21.31
N LEU A 69 -7.52 9.22 -22.60
CA LEU A 69 -8.21 10.37 -23.17
C LEU A 69 -9.62 10.45 -22.57
N THR A 70 -9.95 11.59 -21.96
CA THR A 70 -11.31 11.92 -21.54
C THR A 70 -11.78 13.14 -22.35
N ILE A 71 -13.11 13.30 -22.49
CA ILE A 71 -13.76 14.35 -23.30
C ILE A 71 -13.14 15.74 -23.09
N ASP A 72 -12.74 16.09 -21.86
CA ASP A 72 -12.20 17.42 -21.55
C ASP A 72 -10.68 17.46 -21.30
N ARG A 73 -10.02 16.34 -20.92
CA ARG A 73 -8.57 16.27 -20.55
C ARG A 73 -8.03 14.83 -20.56
N PHE A 74 -6.71 14.67 -20.50
CA PHE A 74 -6.07 13.41 -20.11
C PHE A 74 -6.29 13.12 -18.62
N LYS A 75 -6.71 11.90 -18.29
CA LYS A 75 -6.73 11.38 -16.91
C LYS A 75 -5.72 10.26 -16.79
N LEU A 76 -5.01 10.22 -15.67
CA LEU A 76 -4.14 9.10 -15.34
C LEU A 76 -4.97 7.96 -14.74
N LYS A 77 -4.82 6.77 -15.31
CA LYS A 77 -5.34 5.53 -14.76
C LYS A 77 -4.17 4.75 -14.20
N PHE A 78 -4.09 4.62 -12.88
CA PHE A 78 -3.04 3.82 -12.24
C PHE A 78 -3.20 2.35 -12.61
N LYS A 79 -2.08 1.67 -12.88
CA LYS A 79 -2.08 0.25 -13.24
C LYS A 79 -2.45 -0.65 -12.06
N LEU A 80 -2.02 -0.26 -10.86
CA LEU A 80 -2.36 -0.91 -9.60
C LEU A 80 -2.62 0.15 -8.53
N VAL A 81 -3.67 -0.07 -7.75
CA VAL A 81 -4.03 0.76 -6.60
C VAL A 81 -4.13 -0.15 -5.39
N TYR A 82 -3.41 0.22 -4.33
CA TYR A 82 -3.54 -0.41 -3.03
C TYR A 82 -4.49 0.41 -2.15
N PRO A 83 -5.66 -0.14 -1.77
CA PRO A 83 -6.56 0.49 -0.83
C PRO A 83 -6.06 0.25 0.60
N PHE A 84 -6.01 1.31 1.40
CA PHE A 84 -5.60 1.25 2.79
C PHE A 84 -6.66 1.89 3.68
N ALA A 85 -7.19 1.11 4.62
CA ALA A 85 -8.11 1.62 5.63
C ALA A 85 -7.35 2.57 6.56
N GLY A 86 -7.95 3.69 6.96
CA GLY A 86 -7.31 4.57 7.92
C GLY A 86 -7.09 3.88 9.26
N ILE A 87 -6.04 4.25 10.00
CA ILE A 87 -5.71 3.63 11.29
C ILE A 87 -6.91 3.59 12.25
N ARG A 88 -7.72 4.66 12.28
CA ARG A 88 -8.94 4.70 13.09
C ARG A 88 -9.96 3.63 12.71
N GLN A 89 -10.15 3.38 11.41
CA GLN A 89 -11.06 2.34 10.95
C GLN A 89 -10.52 0.96 11.25
N GLN A 90 -9.21 0.75 11.07
CA GLN A 90 -8.57 -0.52 11.42
C GLN A 90 -8.71 -0.81 12.92
N LEU A 91 -8.49 0.20 13.77
CA LEU A 91 -8.68 0.09 15.22
C LEU A 91 -10.14 -0.17 15.60
N MET A 92 -11.09 0.53 15.00
CA MET A 92 -12.52 0.28 15.21
C MET A 92 -12.91 -1.14 14.79
N ALA A 93 -12.46 -1.57 13.61
CA ALA A 93 -12.70 -2.92 13.11
C ALA A 93 -12.09 -3.97 14.04
N PHE A 94 -10.88 -3.73 14.56
CA PHE A 94 -10.22 -4.63 15.50
C PHE A 94 -10.93 -4.68 16.86
N TYR A 95 -11.28 -3.54 17.43
CA TYR A 95 -12.01 -3.43 18.70
C TYR A 95 -13.38 -4.12 18.64
N ASN A 96 -14.07 -4.00 17.51
CA ASN A 96 -15.40 -4.58 17.31
C ASN A 96 -15.37 -6.08 16.96
N ARG A 97 -14.19 -6.73 16.85
CA ARG A 97 -14.12 -8.18 16.65
C ARG A 97 -14.66 -8.90 17.88
N LEU A 98 -15.45 -9.96 17.64
CA LEU A 98 -15.79 -10.91 18.69
C LEU A 98 -14.50 -11.43 19.33
N ASN A 99 -14.47 -11.58 20.65
CA ASN A 99 -13.29 -12.02 21.41
C ASN A 99 -12.09 -11.06 21.37
N PHE A 100 -12.26 -9.76 21.06
CA PHE A 100 -11.19 -8.75 21.11
C PHE A 100 -10.31 -8.84 22.38
N LYS A 101 -10.93 -8.93 23.56
CA LYS A 101 -10.20 -9.09 24.84
C LYS A 101 -9.34 -10.34 24.90
N ASN A 102 -9.78 -11.44 24.29
CA ASN A 102 -9.02 -12.69 24.24
C ASN A 102 -7.84 -12.55 23.27
N PHE A 103 -7.99 -11.86 22.15
CA PHE A 103 -6.88 -11.56 21.23
C PHE A 103 -5.78 -10.73 21.89
N LEU A 104 -6.14 -9.74 22.73
CA LEU A 104 -5.15 -8.98 23.52
C LEU A 104 -4.37 -9.84 24.52
N ARG A 105 -4.93 -10.98 24.91
CA ARG A 105 -4.39 -11.93 25.89
C ARG A 105 -3.86 -13.20 25.24
N HIS A 106 -3.78 -13.26 23.91
CA HIS A 106 -3.35 -14.48 23.21
C HIS A 106 -1.94 -14.92 23.64
N TRP A 107 -1.09 -13.97 24.03
CA TRP A 107 0.25 -14.25 24.55
C TRP A 107 0.24 -15.03 25.89
N LEU A 108 -0.78 -14.87 26.75
CA LEU A 108 -0.87 -15.56 28.04
C LEU A 108 -1.09 -17.07 27.89
N ASN A 109 -1.72 -17.49 26.81
CA ASN A 109 -2.07 -18.89 26.55
C ASN A 109 -1.09 -19.55 25.57
N ARG A 110 0.06 -18.93 25.27
CA ARG A 110 1.08 -19.55 24.42
C ARG A 110 1.69 -20.72 25.18
N THR A 111 1.58 -21.93 24.65
CA THR A 111 2.45 -23.05 25.01
C THR A 111 3.84 -22.75 24.47
N ASN A 112 4.66 -22.07 25.28
CA ASN A 112 6.06 -21.88 24.97
C ASN A 112 6.79 -23.17 25.34
N SER A 113 7.49 -23.79 24.38
CA SER A 113 8.61 -24.66 24.72
C SER A 113 9.72 -23.77 25.27
N ASP A 114 10.31 -24.12 26.42
CA ASP A 114 11.32 -23.32 27.13
C ASP A 114 12.56 -22.96 26.26
N GLU A 115 12.72 -23.58 25.09
CA GLU A 115 13.87 -23.44 24.21
C GLU A 115 13.65 -22.57 22.95
N ILE A 116 12.44 -22.02 22.73
CA ILE A 116 12.15 -21.25 21.50
C ILE A 116 11.85 -19.78 21.82
N LEU A 117 12.73 -18.88 21.33
CA LEU A 117 12.44 -17.45 21.22
C LEU A 117 11.45 -17.22 20.07
N SER A 118 10.16 -17.31 20.37
CA SER A 118 9.10 -16.88 19.45
C SER A 118 8.95 -15.36 19.52
N ASP A 119 9.01 -14.65 18.40
CA ASP A 119 8.71 -13.22 18.40
C ASP A 119 7.20 -12.94 18.64
N ILE A 120 6.86 -11.67 18.79
CA ILE A 120 5.48 -11.24 19.11
C ILE A 120 4.54 -11.47 17.91
N TYR A 121 5.07 -11.59 16.71
CA TYR A 121 4.34 -11.71 15.44
C TYR A 121 4.49 -13.13 14.88
N ASP A 122 3.64 -14.03 15.35
CA ASP A 122 3.43 -15.39 14.83
C ASP A 122 4.51 -16.45 15.08
N GLY A 123 5.56 -16.17 15.85
CA GLY A 123 6.21 -17.19 16.68
C GLY A 123 6.65 -18.49 15.98
N GLN A 124 7.02 -18.43 14.71
CA GLN A 124 7.73 -19.48 14.00
C GLN A 124 8.90 -18.85 13.23
N ILE A 125 10.11 -19.28 13.56
CA ILE A 125 11.29 -19.18 12.69
C ILE A 125 11.36 -20.49 11.90
#